data_AF-A0A1F4F9R2-F1
#
_entry.id   AF-A0A1F4F9R2-F1
#
_cell.length_a   1.000
_cell.length_b   1.000
_cell.length_c   1.000
_cell.angle_alpha   90.00
_cell.angle_beta   90.00
_cell.angle_gamma   90.00
#
_symmetry.space_group_name_H-M   'P 1'
#
loop_
_entity.id
_entity.type
_entity.pdbx_description
1 polymer ?
#
loop_
_entity_poly.entity_id
_entity_poly.type
_entity_poly.pdbx_seq_one_letter_code
_entity_poly.pdbx_strand_id
1 'polypeptide(L)'
;MRIGIRTRVILLALISALPLVLADVYKAKEARRVALERARQEALLLARSVAAANADIINNTRHLLTGFASHAQADPGELFGARCTAGLHRLLEAVVASILLMARELRLRTVAEGVEAKEDADMLRSLGCDEAQGYFFGRPVPPEAFDSSG
;
A
#
# COMPACT_ATOMS: atom_id res chain seq x y z
N MET A 1 -50.73 33.98 -35.43
CA MET A 1 -49.29 34.21 -35.70
C MET A 1 -48.81 33.12 -36.67
N ARG A 2 -48.59 33.44 -37.97
CA ARG A 2 -48.17 32.44 -38.98
C ARG A 2 -46.65 32.28 -38.92
N ILE A 3 -46.17 31.13 -38.47
CA ILE A 3 -44.74 30.79 -38.46
C ILE A 3 -44.29 30.66 -39.93
N GLY A 4 -43.33 31.48 -40.34
CA GLY A 4 -42.79 31.51 -41.70
C GLY A 4 -42.08 30.20 -42.08
N ILE A 5 -42.04 29.90 -43.38
CA ILE A 5 -41.46 28.66 -43.93
C ILE A 5 -40.01 28.45 -43.46
N ARG A 6 -39.20 29.51 -43.39
CA ARG A 6 -37.82 29.47 -42.88
C ARG A 6 -37.74 28.94 -41.44
N THR A 7 -38.59 29.43 -40.54
CA THR A 7 -38.63 29.01 -39.14
C THR A 7 -39.05 27.55 -39.00
N ARG A 8 -39.98 27.08 -39.84
CA ARG A 8 -40.40 25.66 -39.86
C ARG A 8 -39.27 24.73 -40.30
N VAL A 9 -38.51 25.11 -41.34
CA VAL A 9 -37.37 24.34 -41.83
C VAL A 9 -36.26 24.25 -40.78
N ILE A 10 -35.94 25.35 -40.10
CA ILE A 10 -34.94 25.38 -39.03
C ILE A 10 -35.37 24.48 -37.86
N LEU A 11 -36.65 24.54 -37.45
CA LEU A 11 -37.16 23.73 -36.34
C LEU A 11 -37.09 22.23 -36.65
N LEU A 12 -37.45 21.82 -37.87
CA LEU A 12 -37.35 20.42 -38.31
C LEU A 12 -35.90 19.92 -38.33
N ALA A 13 -34.96 20.76 -38.79
CA ALA A 13 -33.54 20.43 -38.78
C ALA A 13 -32.98 20.29 -37.36
N LEU A 14 -33.41 21.13 -36.41
CA LEU A 14 -33.02 21.01 -35.01
C LEU A 14 -33.60 19.76 -34.36
N ILE A 15 -34.88 19.45 -34.62
CA ILE A 15 -35.55 18.26 -34.10
C ILE A 15 -34.90 16.98 -34.62
N SER A 16 -34.44 16.95 -35.88
CA SER A 16 -33.77 15.78 -36.45
C SER A 16 -32.30 15.64 -36.03
N ALA A 17 -31.60 16.75 -35.79
CA ALA A 17 -30.19 16.74 -35.39
C ALA A 17 -29.98 16.47 -33.88
N LEU A 18 -30.89 16.94 -33.02
CA LEU A 18 -30.75 16.84 -31.57
C LEU A 18 -30.60 15.38 -31.04
N PRO A 19 -31.38 14.39 -31.52
CA PRO A 19 -31.22 12.99 -31.11
C PRO A 19 -29.85 12.42 -31.46
N LEU A 20 -29.27 12.84 -32.59
CA LEU A 20 -27.97 12.38 -33.06
C LEU A 20 -26.84 12.89 -32.16
N VAL A 21 -26.87 14.19 -31.84
CA VAL A 21 -25.91 14.82 -30.93
C VAL A 21 -26.00 14.20 -29.52
N LEU A 22 -27.22 13.95 -29.02
CA LEU A 22 -27.42 13.29 -27.73
C LEU A 22 -26.85 11.87 -27.72
N ALA A 23 -27.04 11.09 -28.79
CA ALA A 23 -26.49 9.75 -28.90
C ALA A 23 -24.96 9.75 -28.90
N ASP A 24 -24.32 10.70 -29.58
CA ASP A 24 -22.86 10.83 -29.60
C ASP A 24 -22.30 11.24 -28.24
N VAL A 25 -22.93 12.22 -27.57
CA VAL A 25 -22.55 12.61 -26.20
C VAL A 25 -22.72 11.43 -25.24
N TYR A 26 -23.81 10.67 -25.36
CA TYR A 26 -24.04 9.50 -24.52
C TYR A 26 -22.99 8.42 -24.75
N LYS A 27 -22.70 8.08 -26.01
CA LYS A 27 -21.64 7.12 -26.38
C LYS A 27 -20.27 7.56 -25.86
N ALA A 28 -19.92 8.83 -26.02
CA ALA A 28 -18.65 9.37 -25.53
C ALA A 28 -18.56 9.29 -23.99
N LYS A 29 -19.67 9.58 -23.29
CA LYS A 29 -19.73 9.49 -21.83
C LYS A 29 -19.61 8.04 -21.35
N GLU A 30 -20.24 7.11 -22.04
CA GLU A 30 -20.18 5.68 -21.73
C GLU A 30 -18.78 5.11 -21.97
N ALA A 31 -18.17 5.42 -23.11
CA ALA A 31 -16.79 5.03 -23.41
C ALA A 31 -15.82 5.54 -22.34
N ARG A 32 -16.00 6.77 -21.87
CA ARG A 32 -15.19 7.34 -20.78
C ARG A 32 -15.41 6.62 -19.45
N ARG A 33 -16.64 6.24 -19.10
CA ARG A 33 -16.93 5.44 -17.89
C ARG A 33 -16.23 4.10 -17.94
N VAL A 34 -16.39 3.36 -19.05
CA VAL A 34 -15.76 2.05 -19.25
C VAL A 34 -14.23 2.15 -19.19
N ALA A 35 -13.63 3.18 -19.81
CA ALA A 35 -12.19 3.41 -19.74
C ALA A 35 -11.71 3.67 -18.31
N LEU A 36 -12.47 4.46 -17.54
CA LEU A 36 -12.15 4.76 -16.14
C LEU A 36 -12.26 3.50 -15.25
N GLU A 37 -13.28 2.67 -15.48
CA GLU A 37 -13.46 1.41 -14.75
C GLU A 37 -12.34 0.42 -15.04
N ARG A 38 -11.94 0.28 -16.31
CA ARG A 38 -10.79 -0.56 -16.69
C ARG A 38 -9.49 -0.08 -16.04
N ALA A 39 -9.20 1.21 -16.12
CA ALA A 39 -8.01 1.79 -15.48
C ALA A 39 -8.01 1.54 -13.96
N ARG A 40 -9.17 1.63 -13.31
CA ARG A 40 -9.32 1.33 -11.88
C ARG A 40 -9.09 -0.15 -11.58
N GLN A 41 -9.61 -1.05 -12.40
CA GLN A 41 -9.40 -2.49 -12.23
C GLN A 41 -7.92 -2.87 -12.41
N GLU A 42 -7.26 -2.32 -13.43
CA GLU A 42 -5.82 -2.52 -13.67
C GLU A 42 -4.98 -2.02 -12.49
N ALA A 43 -5.28 -0.83 -11.97
CA ALA A 43 -4.59 -0.28 -10.80
C ALA A 43 -4.77 -1.17 -9.55
N LEU A 44 -5.98 -1.69 -9.32
CA LEU A 44 -6.26 -2.59 -8.20
C LEU A 44 -5.54 -3.94 -8.33
N LEU A 45 -5.49 -4.49 -9.54
CA LEU A 45 -4.75 -5.73 -9.81
C LEU A 45 -3.25 -5.54 -9.56
N LEU A 46 -2.69 -4.43 -10.03
CA LEU A 46 -1.28 -4.11 -9.82
C LEU A 46 -0.96 -3.91 -8.33
N ALA A 47 -1.79 -3.17 -7.61
CA ALA A 47 -1.64 -2.98 -6.17
C ALA A 47 -1.68 -4.31 -5.40
N ARG A 48 -2.59 -5.22 -5.76
CA ARG A 48 -2.66 -6.57 -5.16
C ARG A 48 -1.42 -7.40 -5.48
N SER A 49 -0.93 -7.35 -6.72
CA SER A 49 0.28 -8.06 -7.13
C SER A 49 1.50 -7.58 -6.35
N VAL A 50 1.64 -6.27 -6.15
CA VAL A 50 2.73 -5.68 -5.36
C VAL A 50 2.61 -6.10 -3.89
N ALA A 51 1.40 -6.04 -3.31
CA ALA A 51 1.18 -6.46 -1.93
C ALA A 51 1.51 -7.95 -1.71
N ALA A 52 1.14 -8.82 -2.65
CA ALA A 52 1.47 -10.24 -2.60
C ALA A 52 2.98 -10.48 -2.68
N ALA A 53 3.66 -9.81 -3.63
CA ALA A 53 5.12 -9.88 -3.74
C ALA A 53 5.83 -9.41 -2.45
N ASN A 54 5.31 -8.36 -1.81
CA ASN A 54 5.84 -7.89 -0.54
C ASN A 54 5.66 -8.91 0.58
N ALA A 55 4.50 -9.56 0.65
CA ALA A 55 4.26 -10.63 1.62
C ALA A 55 5.22 -11.81 1.41
N ASP A 56 5.48 -12.19 0.16
CA ASP A 56 6.44 -13.25 -0.18
C ASP A 56 7.87 -12.87 0.19
N ILE A 57 8.30 -11.63 -0.09
CA ILE A 57 9.61 -11.11 0.33
C ILE A 57 9.74 -11.18 1.85
N ILE A 58 8.72 -10.74 2.60
CA ILE A 58 8.72 -10.78 4.06
C ILE A 58 8.83 -12.21 4.56
N ASN A 59 8.04 -13.14 4.02
CA ASN A 59 8.04 -14.55 4.44
C ASN A 59 9.37 -15.24 4.08
N ASN A 60 9.90 -15.00 2.89
CA ASN A 60 11.18 -15.55 2.46
C ASN A 60 12.33 -14.99 3.30
N THR A 61 12.29 -13.69 3.60
CA THR A 61 13.25 -13.04 4.50
C THR A 61 13.16 -13.66 5.88
N ARG A 62 11.96 -13.77 6.47
CA ARG A 62 11.75 -14.43 7.78
C ARG A 62 12.35 -15.84 7.79
N HIS A 63 12.06 -16.65 6.77
CA HIS A 63 12.56 -18.02 6.67
C HIS A 63 14.10 -18.07 6.61
N LEU A 64 14.72 -17.22 5.77
CA LEU A 64 16.18 -17.08 5.71
C LEU A 64 16.78 -16.70 7.06
N LEU A 65 16.21 -15.69 7.72
CA LEU A 65 16.68 -15.21 9.02
C LEU A 65 16.55 -16.28 10.11
N THR A 66 15.43 -16.99 10.16
CA THR A 66 15.27 -18.13 11.09
C THR A 66 16.29 -19.24 10.80
N GLY A 67 16.61 -19.49 9.52
CA GLY A 67 17.65 -20.44 9.12
C GLY A 67 19.03 -20.03 9.63
N PHE A 68 19.40 -18.76 9.47
CA PHE A 68 20.68 -18.21 9.96
C PHE A 68 20.76 -18.20 11.48
N ALA A 69 19.70 -17.82 12.19
CA ALA A 69 19.66 -17.82 13.66
C ALA A 69 19.87 -19.24 14.22
N SER A 70 19.25 -20.24 13.59
CA SER A 70 19.43 -21.67 13.93
C SER A 70 20.88 -22.15 13.76
N HIS A 71 21.60 -21.60 12.77
CA HIS A 71 23.00 -21.97 12.52
C HIS A 71 23.98 -21.17 13.38
N ALA A 72 23.65 -19.94 13.76
CA ALA A 72 24.49 -19.08 14.60
C ALA A 72 24.63 -19.61 16.05
N GLN A 73 23.68 -20.42 16.53
CA GLN A 73 23.75 -21.05 17.85
C GLN A 73 24.70 -22.26 17.90
N ALA A 74 25.22 -22.73 16.76
CA ALA A 74 25.95 -23.99 16.67
C ALA A 74 27.49 -23.88 16.82
N ASP A 75 28.09 -22.68 16.89
CA ASP A 75 29.56 -22.57 16.94
C ASP A 75 30.03 -21.49 17.94
N PRO A 76 30.63 -21.86 19.10
CA PRO A 76 31.07 -20.91 20.13
C PRO A 76 32.38 -20.14 19.80
N GLY A 77 32.78 -20.06 18.53
CA GLY A 77 33.95 -19.30 18.07
C GLY A 77 33.63 -17.82 17.81
N GLU A 78 33.83 -16.97 18.82
CA GLU A 78 33.36 -15.58 18.99
C GLU A 78 33.62 -14.52 17.89
N LEU A 79 34.23 -14.83 16.73
CA LEU A 79 34.50 -13.82 15.68
C LEU A 79 33.64 -13.96 14.42
N PHE A 80 33.17 -15.18 14.10
CA PHE A 80 32.33 -15.42 12.92
C PHE A 80 30.87 -15.02 13.19
N GLY A 81 30.36 -15.31 14.39
CA GLY A 81 29.02 -14.94 14.82
C GLY A 81 28.75 -13.44 14.78
N ALA A 82 29.67 -12.62 15.28
CA ALA A 82 29.53 -11.16 15.33
C ALA A 82 29.48 -10.48 13.94
N ARG A 83 30.20 -11.01 12.95
CA ARG A 83 30.16 -10.52 11.58
C ARG A 83 28.88 -10.95 10.86
N CYS A 84 28.41 -12.16 11.14
CA CYS A 84 27.18 -12.69 10.58
C CYS A 84 25.96 -11.91 11.11
N THR A 85 25.92 -11.59 12.41
CA THR A 85 24.86 -10.78 13.02
C THR A 85 24.81 -9.35 12.49
N ALA A 86 25.96 -8.69 12.34
CA ALA A 86 26.02 -7.33 11.76
C ALA A 86 25.64 -7.28 10.26
N GLY A 87 25.89 -8.36 9.52
CA GLY A 87 25.41 -8.50 8.14
C GLY A 87 23.89 -8.71 8.07
N LEU A 88 23.37 -9.55 8.96
CA LEU A 88 21.96 -9.85 9.09
C LEU A 88 21.13 -8.62 9.44
N HIS A 89 21.61 -7.82 10.40
CA HIS A 89 20.95 -6.59 10.85
C HIS A 89 20.82 -5.56 9.72
N ARG A 90 21.88 -5.40 8.90
CA ARG A 90 21.85 -4.49 7.73
C ARG A 90 20.88 -4.94 6.64
N LEU A 91 20.77 -6.25 6.42
CA LEU A 91 19.82 -6.78 5.44
C LEU A 91 18.38 -6.57 5.90
N LEU A 92 18.12 -6.81 7.18
CA LEU A 92 16.84 -6.54 7.83
C LEU A 92 16.42 -5.08 7.68
N GLU A 93 17.31 -4.16 8.03
CA GLU A 93 17.09 -2.72 7.88
C GLU A 93 16.75 -2.33 6.44
N ALA A 94 17.46 -2.88 5.44
CA ALA A 94 17.20 -2.62 4.02
C ALA A 94 15.84 -3.14 3.54
N VAL A 95 15.41 -4.32 4.01
CA VAL A 95 14.09 -4.87 3.69
C VAL A 95 12.99 -4.02 4.32
N VAL A 96 13.13 -3.66 5.60
CA VAL A 96 12.17 -2.79 6.31
C VAL A 96 12.06 -1.44 5.60
N ALA A 97 13.19 -0.81 5.25
CA ALA A 97 13.21 0.46 4.52
C ALA A 97 12.47 0.37 3.17
N SER A 98 12.64 -0.73 2.44
CA SER A 98 11.96 -0.96 1.16
C SER A 98 10.44 -1.07 1.33
N ILE A 99 9.98 -1.79 2.37
CA ILE A 99 8.55 -1.95 2.68
C ILE A 99 7.92 -0.60 3.05
N LEU A 100 8.58 0.17 3.91
CA LEU A 100 8.09 1.49 4.33
C LEU A 100 8.02 2.47 3.17
N LEU A 101 9.01 2.45 2.27
CA LEU A 101 8.98 3.25 1.04
C LEU A 101 7.76 2.91 0.18
N MET A 102 7.48 1.62 -0.03
CA MET A 102 6.30 1.20 -0.82
C MET A 102 4.99 1.61 -0.17
N ALA A 103 4.86 1.45 1.16
CA ALA A 103 3.69 1.88 1.90
C ALA A 103 3.44 3.40 1.73
N ARG A 104 4.51 4.20 1.76
CA ARG A 104 4.44 5.65 1.54
C ARG A 104 3.96 6.02 0.14
N GLU A 105 4.51 5.39 -0.91
CA GLU A 105 4.08 5.61 -2.30
C GLU A 105 2.61 5.24 -2.51
N LEU A 106 2.14 4.21 -1.80
CA LEU A 106 0.74 3.77 -1.81
C LEU A 106 -0.17 4.58 -0.85
N ARG A 107 0.39 5.54 -0.10
CA ARG A 107 -0.32 6.34 0.92
C ARG A 107 -1.02 5.48 1.97
N LEU A 108 -0.37 4.39 2.39
CA LEU A 108 -0.82 3.51 3.47
C LEU A 108 -0.17 3.91 4.79
N ARG A 109 -0.91 3.76 5.89
CA ARG A 109 -0.34 3.83 7.25
C ARG A 109 0.32 2.50 7.61
N THR A 110 1.39 2.58 8.38
CA THR A 110 2.24 1.45 8.76
C THR A 110 2.26 1.28 10.28
N VAL A 111 2.14 0.03 10.73
CA VAL A 111 2.32 -0.36 12.13
C VAL A 111 3.42 -1.42 12.18
N ALA A 112 4.45 -1.20 12.97
CA ALA A 112 5.47 -2.21 13.28
C ALA A 112 5.15 -2.89 14.61
N GLU A 113 4.84 -4.19 14.58
CA GLU A 113 4.55 -4.99 15.77
C GLU A 113 5.79 -5.76 16.26
N GLY A 114 5.85 -6.02 17.56
CA GLY A 114 6.92 -6.81 18.19
C GLY A 114 8.21 -6.02 18.46
N VAL A 115 8.13 -4.71 18.66
CA VAL A 115 9.30 -3.88 19.02
C VAL A 115 9.71 -4.13 20.47
N GLU A 116 10.83 -4.82 20.67
CA GLU A 116 11.31 -5.23 22.00
C GLU A 116 12.52 -4.42 22.48
N ALA A 117 13.31 -3.87 21.56
CA ALA A 117 14.50 -3.08 21.87
C ALA A 117 14.37 -1.62 21.43
N LYS A 118 15.14 -0.73 22.09
CA LYS A 118 15.16 0.70 21.76
C LYS A 118 15.73 0.94 20.37
N GLU A 119 16.76 0.19 20.02
CA GLU A 119 17.45 0.26 18.74
C GLU A 119 16.49 -0.02 17.58
N ASP A 120 15.58 -0.99 17.75
CA ASP A 120 14.54 -1.30 16.76
C ASP A 120 13.55 -0.14 16.60
N ALA A 121 13.13 0.48 17.72
CA ALA A 121 12.24 1.62 17.73
C ALA A 121 12.87 2.86 17.04
N ASP A 122 14.14 3.13 17.33
CA ASP A 122 14.89 4.25 16.75
C ASP A 122 15.10 4.05 15.24
N MET A 123 15.44 2.83 14.83
CA MET A 123 15.52 2.46 13.41
C MET A 123 14.17 2.66 12.71
N LEU A 124 13.09 2.07 13.21
CA LEU A 124 11.75 2.18 12.61
C LEU A 124 11.28 3.63 12.49
N ARG A 125 11.55 4.44 13.52
CA ARG A 125 11.28 5.88 13.50
C ARG A 125 12.10 6.59 12.43
N SER A 126 13.39 6.30 12.32
CA SER A 126 14.27 6.91 11.32
C SER A 126 13.87 6.59 9.88
N LEU A 127 13.32 5.39 9.65
CA LEU A 127 12.82 4.93 8.36
C LEU A 127 11.41 5.45 8.03
N GLY A 128 10.74 6.12 8.98
CA GLY A 128 9.43 6.75 8.79
C GLY A 128 8.23 5.82 8.96
N CYS A 129 8.33 4.82 9.85
CA CYS A 129 7.16 4.04 10.27
C CYS A 129 6.20 4.92 11.09
N ASP A 130 4.88 4.83 10.85
CA ASP A 130 3.89 5.71 11.47
C ASP A 130 3.62 5.34 12.93
N GLU A 131 3.46 4.05 13.20
CA GLU A 131 3.07 3.51 14.50
C GLU A 131 3.93 2.26 14.83
N ALA A 132 4.19 2.04 16.11
CA ALA A 132 4.95 0.87 16.56
C ALA A 132 4.39 0.33 17.87
N GLN A 133 4.37 -0.99 18.01
CA GLN A 133 3.89 -1.71 19.19
C GLN A 133 4.89 -2.80 19.60
N GLY A 134 5.12 -2.93 20.89
CA GLY A 134 5.88 -4.04 21.45
C GLY A 134 6.29 -3.79 22.89
N TYR A 135 6.98 -4.76 23.50
CA TYR A 135 7.35 -4.72 24.92
C TYR A 135 8.28 -3.56 25.28
N PHE A 136 8.99 -2.98 24.30
CA PHE A 136 9.74 -1.75 24.51
C PHE A 136 8.83 -0.59 24.94
N PHE A 137 7.62 -0.50 24.37
CA PHE A 137 6.65 0.55 24.68
C PHE A 137 5.74 0.19 25.85
N GLY A 138 5.38 -1.09 25.98
CA GLY A 138 4.51 -1.56 27.05
C GLY A 138 4.17 -3.04 26.88
N ARG A 139 3.96 -3.72 28.01
CA ARG A 139 3.43 -5.09 27.99
C ARG A 139 1.91 -5.07 27.83
N PRO A 140 1.32 -6.13 27.26
CA PRO A 140 -0.13 -6.31 27.25
C PRO A 140 -0.68 -6.17 28.65
N VAL A 141 -1.70 -5.33 28.79
CA VAL A 141 -2.42 -5.12 30.05
C VAL A 141 -3.81 -5.76 29.95
N PRO A 142 -4.41 -6.17 31.07
CA PRO A 142 -5.82 -6.58 31.10
C PRO A 142 -6.72 -5.48 30.54
N PRO A 143 -7.86 -5.81 29.91
CA PRO A 143 -8.78 -4.82 29.34
C PRO A 143 -9.20 -3.74 30.34
N GLU A 144 -9.34 -4.10 31.62
CA GLU A 144 -9.74 -3.19 32.70
C GLU A 144 -8.68 -2.11 33.00
N ALA A 145 -7.43 -2.35 32.61
CA ALA A 145 -6.32 -1.44 32.81
C ALA A 145 -6.06 -0.52 31.59
N PHE A 146 -6.77 -0.72 30.48
CA PHE A 146 -6.60 0.06 29.24
C PHE A 146 -7.11 1.51 29.39
N ASP A 147 -7.87 1.80 30.44
CA ASP A 147 -8.71 3.01 30.56
C ASP A 147 -8.28 3.93 31.73
N SER A 148 -6.97 4.16 31.89
CA SER A 148 -6.45 5.03 32.96
C SER A 148 -5.71 6.29 32.51
N SER A 149 -5.61 6.60 31.22
CA SER A 149 -5.13 7.91 30.72
C SER A 149 -5.55 8.13 29.26
N GLY A 150 -6.19 9.28 29.00
CA GLY A 150 -6.46 9.76 27.64
C GLY A 150 -5.26 10.41 26.96
#